data_AF-A0A0N1GW36-F1
#
_entry.id   AF-A0A0N1GW36-F1
#
_cell.length_a   1.000
_cell.length_b   1.000
_cell.length_c   1.000
_cell.angle_alpha   90.00
_cell.angle_beta   90.00
_cell.angle_gamma   90.00
#
_symmetry.space_group_name_H-M   'P 1'
#
loop_
_entity.id
_entity.type
_entity.pdbx_description
1 polymer ?
#
loop_
_entity_poly.entity_id
_entity_poly.type
_entity_poly.pdbx_seq_one_letter_code
_entity_poly.pdbx_strand_id
1 'polypeptide(L)'
;MRLRQITLVTAVLGLLCVPARAEARDISRDTLAADDGWAALGTGTTGGAAADDAHVTTVTDRAGLVRARDGGSDTPKIIKIAGTIDANTDDDGDHLDCADYATGGYSLKRYLTAYDPRTWGAAKPSGAQEEARQASAAAQAERVVLPVGSHTTIVGLGDGAVLKGAGLQVKNADNVILRNLDLRDAYDCFPVWQPNTGGLGDWKTAYDNIWLTGATHVWVDHVTASDQGHPDSAEPTCFARNYLRHDGLLDITNGSDLVTVSWSRFAGHDKAMLIGSGDTATGDRGKLRVTLHHNQFESVVQRAPRVRFGQVHVYDNRYVVPEGAEYRYSLGVSTESAVYAENNAFHTPGHVEVADLVKSWNGTALHQSGTLFNGWPVDLLAVYNAYNSGSERDLTADVGWTPTLHTKIDSAAVADREVARGAGAGRIP
;
A
#
# COMPACT_ATOMS: atom_id res chain seq x y z
N MET A 1 -19.49 -89.26 4.36
CA MET A 1 -20.45 -88.14 4.23
C MET A 1 -19.78 -87.01 3.48
N ARG A 2 -20.34 -86.61 2.33
CA ARG A 2 -19.80 -85.55 1.45
C ARG A 2 -20.17 -84.19 2.04
N LEU A 3 -19.19 -83.33 2.32
CA LEU A 3 -19.42 -81.90 2.55
C LEU A 3 -18.89 -81.12 1.35
N ARG A 4 -19.81 -80.48 0.63
CA ARG A 4 -19.52 -79.40 -0.32
C ARG A 4 -19.31 -78.13 0.51
N GLN A 5 -18.23 -77.39 0.27
CA GLN A 5 -18.16 -75.99 0.65
C GLN A 5 -17.73 -75.14 -0.55
N ILE A 6 -18.47 -74.05 -0.69
CA ILE A 6 -18.56 -73.13 -1.80
C ILE A 6 -17.44 -72.09 -1.65
N THR A 7 -16.62 -71.92 -2.69
CA THR A 7 -15.65 -70.83 -2.74
C THR A 7 -16.36 -69.53 -3.11
N LEU A 8 -16.46 -68.61 -2.15
CA LEU A 8 -16.96 -67.25 -2.38
C LEU A 8 -15.80 -66.39 -2.90
N VAL A 9 -15.91 -65.89 -4.14
CA VAL A 9 -14.97 -64.91 -4.69
C VAL A 9 -15.52 -63.52 -4.42
N THR A 10 -14.90 -62.79 -3.49
CA THR A 10 -15.24 -61.39 -3.20
C THR A 10 -14.43 -60.49 -4.13
N ALA A 11 -15.08 -59.92 -5.14
CA ALA A 11 -14.48 -58.88 -5.98
C ALA A 11 -14.48 -57.54 -5.24
N VAL A 12 -13.29 -57.05 -4.87
CA VAL A 12 -13.10 -55.71 -4.31
C VAL A 12 -13.06 -54.72 -5.48
N LEU A 13 -14.15 -53.98 -5.69
CA LEU A 13 -14.16 -52.80 -6.56
C LEU A 13 -13.49 -51.64 -5.79
N GLY A 14 -12.25 -51.32 -6.12
CA GLY A 14 -11.60 -50.10 -5.66
C GLY A 14 -12.19 -48.88 -6.38
N LEU A 15 -13.02 -48.10 -5.69
CA LEU A 15 -13.35 -46.74 -6.14
C LEU A 15 -12.10 -45.87 -5.95
N LEU A 16 -11.41 -45.57 -7.05
CA LEU A 16 -10.45 -44.47 -7.13
C LEU A 16 -11.24 -43.16 -7.08
N CYS A 17 -11.47 -42.64 -5.87
CA CYS A 17 -11.87 -41.24 -5.70
C CYS A 17 -10.66 -40.37 -6.03
N VAL A 18 -10.55 -39.95 -7.29
CA VAL A 18 -9.69 -38.81 -7.65
C VAL A 18 -10.35 -37.57 -7.02
N PRO A 19 -9.67 -36.84 -6.12
CA PRO A 19 -10.24 -35.60 -5.61
C PRO A 19 -10.41 -34.65 -6.80
N ALA A 20 -11.65 -34.25 -7.06
CA ALA A 20 -11.92 -33.12 -7.94
C ALA A 20 -11.21 -31.92 -7.32
N ARG A 21 -10.09 -31.50 -7.92
CA ARG A 21 -9.53 -30.17 -7.65
C ARG A 21 -10.62 -29.19 -8.08
N ALA A 22 -11.26 -28.53 -7.11
CA ALA A 22 -12.03 -27.34 -7.42
C ALA A 22 -11.08 -26.38 -8.15
N GLU A 23 -11.40 -26.04 -9.38
CA GLU A 23 -10.68 -24.96 -10.06
C GLU A 23 -10.86 -23.70 -9.22
N ALA A 24 -9.74 -23.05 -8.88
CA ALA A 24 -9.78 -21.78 -8.18
C ALA A 24 -10.59 -20.78 -9.02
N ARG A 25 -11.47 -20.01 -8.38
CA ARG A 25 -12.28 -18.99 -9.05
C ARG A 25 -11.35 -18.00 -9.78
N ASP A 26 -11.60 -17.76 -11.07
CA ASP A 26 -10.90 -16.69 -11.79
C ASP A 26 -11.46 -15.33 -11.36
N ILE A 27 -10.66 -14.60 -10.59
CA ILE A 27 -10.98 -13.27 -10.05
C ILE A 27 -10.59 -12.13 -10.99
N SER A 28 -9.96 -12.43 -12.14
CA SER A 28 -9.35 -11.40 -12.97
C SER A 28 -10.33 -10.50 -13.71
N ARG A 29 -11.60 -10.90 -13.77
CA ARG A 29 -12.70 -10.13 -14.38
C ARG A 29 -13.69 -9.58 -13.36
N ASP A 30 -13.41 -9.75 -12.07
CA ASP A 30 -14.20 -9.12 -11.02
C ASP A 30 -14.12 -7.59 -11.16
N THR A 31 -15.22 -6.93 -10.86
CA THR A 31 -15.33 -5.46 -10.79
C THR A 31 -15.72 -5.05 -9.37
N LEU A 32 -15.45 -3.81 -9.01
CA LEU A 32 -15.90 -3.25 -7.74
C LEU A 32 -17.44 -3.22 -7.70
N ALA A 33 -18.04 -3.53 -6.55
CA ALA A 33 -19.49 -3.46 -6.40
C ALA A 33 -19.98 -2.00 -6.40
N ALA A 34 -21.23 -1.78 -6.83
CA ALA A 34 -21.77 -0.44 -7.09
C ALA A 34 -21.92 0.44 -5.83
N ASP A 35 -21.89 -0.15 -4.65
CA ASP A 35 -21.96 0.49 -3.34
C ASP A 35 -20.63 0.43 -2.57
N ASP A 36 -19.57 -0.15 -3.15
CA ASP A 36 -18.33 -0.41 -2.42
C ASP A 36 -17.36 0.77 -2.49
N GLY A 37 -17.62 1.77 -1.64
CA GLY A 37 -16.71 2.89 -1.44
C GLY A 37 -16.71 3.93 -2.57
N TRP A 38 -15.84 4.92 -2.42
CA TRP A 38 -15.76 6.04 -3.35
C TRP A 38 -15.43 5.66 -4.79
N ALA A 39 -14.69 4.57 -5.02
CA ALA A 39 -14.34 4.11 -6.37
C ALA A 39 -15.53 3.51 -7.13
N ALA A 40 -16.67 3.29 -6.45
CA ALA A 40 -17.92 2.87 -7.07
C ALA A 40 -18.76 4.03 -7.63
N LEU A 41 -18.43 5.28 -7.27
CA LEU A 41 -19.18 6.46 -7.72
C LEU A 41 -19.13 6.59 -9.25
N GLY A 42 -20.24 7.06 -9.86
CA GLY A 42 -20.25 7.42 -11.28
C GLY A 42 -20.17 6.20 -12.19
N THR A 43 -19.09 6.10 -12.97
CA THR A 43 -18.85 4.95 -13.86
C THR A 43 -18.39 3.70 -13.12
N GLY A 44 -18.04 3.83 -11.83
CA GLY A 44 -17.50 2.75 -11.02
C GLY A 44 -16.12 2.30 -11.48
N THR A 45 -15.64 1.20 -10.89
CA THR A 45 -14.33 0.63 -11.20
C THR A 45 -14.48 -0.80 -11.72
N THR A 46 -14.20 -0.98 -13.01
CA THR A 46 -14.29 -2.25 -13.74
C THR A 46 -12.93 -2.77 -14.23
N GLY A 47 -11.87 -1.97 -14.09
CA GLY A 47 -10.52 -2.29 -14.54
C GLY A 47 -10.51 -2.73 -16.02
N GLY A 48 -9.83 -3.84 -16.26
CA GLY A 48 -9.79 -4.51 -17.54
C GLY A 48 -10.83 -5.62 -17.73
N ALA A 49 -11.92 -5.66 -16.94
CA ALA A 49 -12.89 -6.76 -17.02
C ALA A 49 -13.47 -6.99 -18.43
N ALA A 50 -13.49 -5.95 -19.27
CA ALA A 50 -13.92 -6.00 -20.67
C ALA A 50 -12.83 -6.43 -21.67
N ALA A 51 -11.62 -6.79 -21.22
CA ALA A 51 -10.52 -7.22 -22.09
C ALA A 51 -10.94 -8.41 -22.96
N ASP A 52 -10.64 -8.35 -24.25
CA ASP A 52 -10.73 -9.51 -25.12
C ASP A 52 -9.59 -10.50 -24.80
N ASP A 53 -9.66 -11.71 -25.36
CA ASP A 53 -8.69 -12.77 -25.08
C ASP A 53 -7.26 -12.42 -25.48
N ALA A 54 -7.06 -11.50 -26.45
CA ALA A 54 -5.73 -11.06 -26.85
C ALA A 54 -5.09 -10.10 -25.82
N HIS A 55 -5.90 -9.46 -24.98
CA HIS A 55 -5.46 -8.52 -23.94
C HIS A 55 -5.54 -9.14 -22.52
N VAL A 56 -5.67 -10.46 -22.42
CA VAL A 56 -5.48 -11.21 -21.16
C VAL A 56 -4.13 -11.92 -21.20
N THR A 57 -3.17 -11.41 -20.44
CA THR A 57 -1.80 -11.95 -20.42
C THR A 57 -1.43 -12.47 -19.04
N THR A 58 -0.80 -13.64 -18.98
CA THR A 58 -0.11 -14.12 -17.76
C THR A 58 1.38 -13.84 -17.89
N VAL A 59 1.97 -13.25 -16.86
CA VAL A 59 3.38 -12.85 -16.82
C VAL A 59 4.09 -13.45 -15.61
N THR A 60 5.34 -13.81 -15.81
CA THR A 60 6.20 -14.49 -14.81
C THR A 60 7.52 -13.77 -14.59
N ASP A 61 7.76 -12.68 -15.31
CA ASP A 61 8.99 -11.89 -15.26
C ASP A 61 8.71 -10.41 -15.57
N ARG A 62 9.71 -9.57 -15.32
CA ARG A 62 9.62 -8.12 -15.53
C ARG A 62 9.38 -7.77 -17.00
N ALA A 63 10.09 -8.42 -17.92
CA ALA A 63 9.99 -8.12 -19.35
C ALA A 63 8.58 -8.40 -19.90
N GLY A 64 7.97 -9.50 -19.47
CA GLY A 64 6.57 -9.84 -19.73
C GLY A 64 5.62 -8.82 -19.15
N LEU A 65 5.81 -8.42 -17.88
CA LEU A 65 5.00 -7.37 -17.27
C LEU A 65 5.11 -6.03 -18.02
N VAL A 66 6.31 -5.63 -18.43
CA VAL A 66 6.52 -4.41 -19.24
C VAL A 66 5.77 -4.46 -20.56
N ARG A 67 5.84 -5.57 -21.29
CA ARG A 67 5.10 -5.76 -22.54
C ARG A 67 3.58 -5.76 -22.33
N ALA A 68 3.10 -6.45 -21.29
CA ALA A 68 1.66 -6.58 -21.02
C ALA A 68 0.97 -5.27 -20.63
N ARG A 69 1.72 -4.27 -20.14
CA ARG A 69 1.18 -2.91 -19.88
C ARG A 69 0.84 -2.17 -21.18
N ASP A 70 1.39 -2.61 -22.31
CA ASP A 70 1.07 -2.12 -23.65
C ASP A 70 1.20 -0.59 -23.77
N GLY A 71 2.31 -0.06 -23.24
CA GLY A 71 2.69 1.35 -23.41
C GLY A 71 1.66 2.39 -22.92
N GLY A 72 0.73 2.02 -22.04
CA GLY A 72 -0.34 2.92 -21.57
C GLY A 72 -1.54 3.03 -22.52
N SER A 73 -1.69 2.11 -23.47
CA SER A 73 -2.89 1.95 -24.29
C SER A 73 -4.17 1.89 -23.44
N ASP A 74 -5.24 2.52 -23.91
CA ASP A 74 -6.55 2.54 -23.24
C ASP A 74 -7.38 1.28 -23.53
N THR A 75 -6.90 0.33 -24.34
CA THR A 75 -7.61 -0.94 -24.56
C THR A 75 -7.75 -1.69 -23.23
N PRO A 76 -8.96 -2.13 -22.83
CA PRO A 76 -9.13 -2.91 -21.61
C PRO A 76 -8.21 -4.12 -21.58
N LYS A 77 -7.48 -4.31 -20.47
CA LYS A 77 -6.46 -5.36 -20.35
C LYS A 77 -6.38 -5.99 -18.97
N ILE A 78 -6.08 -7.28 -18.95
CA ILE A 78 -5.89 -8.06 -17.73
C ILE A 78 -4.47 -8.62 -17.73
N ILE A 79 -3.73 -8.32 -16.67
CA ILE A 79 -2.37 -8.80 -16.45
C ILE A 79 -2.38 -9.70 -15.21
N LYS A 80 -2.19 -10.99 -15.42
CA LYS A 80 -2.14 -12.02 -14.38
C LYS A 80 -0.68 -12.24 -13.97
N ILE A 81 -0.34 -11.98 -12.70
CA ILE A 81 0.99 -12.21 -12.15
C ILE A 81 1.07 -13.65 -11.63
N ALA A 82 2.03 -14.43 -12.14
CA ALA A 82 2.27 -15.80 -11.71
C ALA A 82 3.64 -15.93 -11.05
N GLY A 83 3.66 -16.32 -9.77
CA GLY A 83 4.89 -16.46 -8.99
C GLY A 83 5.52 -15.12 -8.64
N THR A 84 6.84 -15.11 -8.47
CA THR A 84 7.60 -13.90 -8.11
C THR A 84 8.19 -13.23 -9.34
N ILE A 85 7.91 -11.94 -9.49
CA ILE A 85 8.58 -11.05 -10.44
C ILE A 85 9.43 -10.07 -9.64
N ASP A 86 10.74 -10.12 -9.86
CA ASP A 86 11.67 -9.09 -9.37
C ASP A 86 11.78 -7.97 -10.41
N ALA A 87 11.56 -6.73 -10.00
CA ALA A 87 11.69 -5.56 -10.85
C ALA A 87 13.15 -5.10 -11.02
N ASN A 88 14.04 -5.55 -10.15
CA ASN A 88 15.47 -5.31 -10.28
C ASN A 88 16.10 -6.43 -11.12
N THR A 89 15.68 -6.50 -12.39
CA THR A 89 16.31 -7.36 -13.39
C THR A 89 16.61 -6.59 -14.67
N ASP A 90 17.62 -7.02 -15.39
CA ASP A 90 17.89 -6.55 -16.74
C ASP A 90 16.89 -7.14 -17.76
N ASP A 91 17.19 -6.94 -19.04
CA ASP A 91 16.33 -7.41 -20.14
C ASP A 91 16.51 -8.90 -20.45
N ASP A 92 17.60 -9.51 -19.98
CA ASP A 92 17.87 -10.95 -20.05
C ASP A 92 17.29 -11.72 -18.85
N GLY A 93 16.87 -10.98 -17.81
CA GLY A 93 16.25 -11.51 -16.60
C GLY A 93 17.22 -11.74 -15.44
N ASP A 94 18.47 -11.30 -15.59
CA ASP A 94 19.47 -11.37 -14.53
C ASP A 94 19.23 -10.27 -13.50
N HIS A 95 19.48 -10.58 -12.22
CA HIS A 95 19.29 -9.65 -11.12
C HIS A 95 20.25 -8.47 -11.20
N LEU A 96 19.74 -7.27 -10.89
CA LEU A 96 20.50 -6.03 -10.80
C LEU A 96 20.56 -5.55 -9.34
N ASP A 97 21.76 -5.29 -8.86
CA ASP A 97 21.99 -4.67 -7.56
C ASP A 97 22.21 -3.15 -7.70
N CYS A 98 22.25 -2.43 -6.57
CA CYS A 98 22.55 -1.00 -6.56
C CYS A 98 23.89 -0.65 -7.25
N ALA A 99 24.85 -1.58 -7.31
CA ALA A 99 26.10 -1.36 -7.99
C ALA A 99 25.94 -1.29 -9.52
N ASP A 100 24.98 -2.02 -10.09
CA ASP A 100 24.73 -2.06 -11.53
C ASP A 100 24.03 -0.80 -12.03
N TYR A 101 23.22 -0.17 -11.18
CA TYR A 101 22.60 1.13 -11.46
C TYR A 101 23.55 2.31 -11.27
N ALA A 102 24.63 2.15 -10.50
CA ALA A 102 25.54 3.24 -10.17
C ALA A 102 26.31 3.72 -11.42
N THR A 103 26.14 4.99 -11.78
CA THR A 103 26.78 5.60 -12.96
C THR A 103 27.35 6.98 -12.65
N GLY A 104 28.03 7.60 -13.63
CA GLY A 104 28.62 8.94 -13.48
C GLY A 104 29.74 9.01 -12.42
N GLY A 105 30.28 7.87 -12.00
CA GLY A 105 31.26 7.78 -10.92
C GLY A 105 30.66 7.97 -9.52
N TYR A 106 29.36 7.72 -9.35
CA TYR A 106 28.71 7.68 -8.05
C TYR A 106 29.33 6.60 -7.17
N SER A 107 29.49 6.91 -5.88
CA SER A 107 29.60 5.90 -4.84
C SER A 107 29.09 6.51 -3.53
N LEU A 108 28.42 5.72 -2.70
CA LEU A 108 27.91 6.21 -1.41
C LEU A 108 29.02 6.86 -0.57
N LYS A 109 30.21 6.26 -0.52
CA LYS A 109 31.35 6.82 0.21
C LYS A 109 31.75 8.22 -0.27
N ARG A 110 31.82 8.44 -1.59
CA ARG A 110 32.16 9.77 -2.15
C ARG A 110 31.03 10.77 -1.96
N TYR A 111 29.77 10.33 -2.07
CA TYR A 111 28.59 11.13 -1.78
C TYR A 111 28.60 11.61 -0.32
N LEU A 112 28.80 10.70 0.63
CA LEU A 112 28.88 11.02 2.06
C LEU A 112 30.07 11.93 2.38
N THR A 113 31.20 11.75 1.70
CA THR A 113 32.37 12.64 1.87
C THR A 113 32.07 14.06 1.34
N ALA A 114 31.38 14.17 0.21
CA ALA A 114 31.08 15.45 -0.43
C ALA A 114 30.04 16.26 0.38
N TYR A 115 29.04 15.60 0.93
CA TYR A 115 27.87 16.23 1.55
C TYR A 115 27.81 16.08 3.07
N ASP A 116 28.96 15.79 3.71
CA ASP A 116 29.08 15.77 5.17
C ASP A 116 28.63 17.11 5.76
N PRO A 117 27.62 17.14 6.64
CA PRO A 117 27.10 18.39 7.22
C PRO A 117 28.17 19.26 7.90
N ARG A 118 29.28 18.67 8.36
CA ARG A 118 30.39 19.41 9.00
C ARG A 118 31.16 20.28 8.01
N THR A 119 31.20 19.90 6.74
CA THR A 119 31.99 20.59 5.70
C THR A 119 31.12 21.20 4.62
N TRP A 120 30.00 20.57 4.26
CA TRP A 120 29.04 21.05 3.27
C TRP A 120 28.02 22.03 3.90
N GLY A 121 27.73 21.87 5.18
CA GLY A 121 26.71 22.64 5.88
C GLY A 121 25.29 22.26 5.47
N ALA A 122 24.42 23.27 5.46
CA ALA A 122 22.97 23.11 5.34
C ALA A 122 22.44 23.23 3.90
N ALA A 123 23.31 23.41 2.90
CA ALA A 123 22.86 23.56 1.52
C ALA A 123 22.35 22.22 0.96
N LYS A 124 21.35 22.26 0.07
CA LYS A 124 20.96 21.07 -0.70
C LYS A 124 22.19 20.53 -1.45
N PRO A 125 22.44 19.20 -1.45
CA PRO A 125 23.52 18.61 -2.23
C PRO A 125 23.50 19.09 -3.69
N SER A 126 24.67 19.34 -4.25
CA SER A 126 24.84 19.76 -5.65
C SER A 126 26.24 19.42 -6.17
N GLY A 127 26.43 19.50 -7.49
CA GLY A 127 27.68 19.16 -8.16
C GLY A 127 27.84 17.65 -8.40
N ALA A 128 29.07 17.24 -8.72
CA ALA A 128 29.34 15.97 -9.41
C ALA A 128 28.77 14.71 -8.74
N GLN A 129 28.79 14.60 -7.40
CA GLN A 129 28.26 13.41 -6.72
C GLN A 129 26.73 13.38 -6.65
N GLU A 130 26.08 14.53 -6.54
CA GLU A 130 24.62 14.63 -6.61
C GLU A 130 24.13 14.41 -8.04
N GLU A 131 24.82 14.95 -9.06
CA GLU A 131 24.53 14.65 -10.46
C GLU A 131 24.67 13.15 -10.77
N ALA A 132 25.75 12.52 -10.28
CA ALA A 132 25.95 11.08 -10.42
C ALA A 132 24.89 10.25 -9.67
N ARG A 133 24.48 10.68 -8.47
CA ARG A 133 23.36 10.07 -7.72
C ARG A 133 22.06 10.16 -8.52
N GLN A 134 21.74 11.33 -9.07
CA GLN A 134 20.53 11.54 -9.88
C GLN A 134 20.52 10.64 -11.12
N ALA A 135 21.65 10.55 -11.83
CA ALA A 135 21.78 9.66 -12.98
C ALA A 135 21.61 8.17 -12.60
N SER A 136 22.15 7.76 -11.43
CA SER A 136 22.01 6.39 -10.92
C SER A 136 20.57 6.08 -10.50
N ALA A 137 19.91 7.03 -9.82
CA ALA A 137 18.49 6.94 -9.47
C ALA A 137 17.58 6.87 -10.71
N ALA A 138 17.93 7.59 -11.77
CA ALA A 138 17.21 7.50 -13.04
C ALA A 138 17.37 6.12 -13.70
N ALA A 139 18.58 5.55 -13.69
CA ALA A 139 18.83 4.21 -14.21
C ALA A 139 18.05 3.12 -13.45
N GLN A 140 17.96 3.22 -12.13
CA GLN A 140 17.10 2.32 -11.35
C GLN A 140 15.62 2.54 -11.67
N ALA A 141 15.17 3.81 -11.73
CA ALA A 141 13.77 4.14 -11.98
C ALA A 141 13.25 3.58 -13.31
N GLU A 142 14.08 3.54 -14.36
CA GLU A 142 13.76 2.88 -15.64
C GLU A 142 13.40 1.38 -15.48
N ARG A 143 13.93 0.74 -14.44
CA ARG A 143 13.66 -0.67 -14.12
C ARG A 143 12.47 -0.85 -13.20
N VAL A 144 12.43 -0.11 -12.09
CA VAL A 144 11.52 -0.41 -10.98
C VAL A 144 10.20 0.37 -11.00
N VAL A 145 10.13 1.53 -11.65
CA VAL A 145 8.88 2.29 -11.77
C VAL A 145 8.09 1.74 -12.95
N LEU A 146 6.93 1.16 -12.66
CA LEU A 146 6.07 0.50 -13.65
C LEU A 146 4.77 1.28 -13.83
N PRO A 147 4.66 2.13 -14.88
CA PRO A 147 3.44 2.88 -15.13
C PRO A 147 2.27 1.97 -15.51
N VAL A 148 1.12 2.19 -14.91
CA VAL A 148 -0.14 1.47 -15.17
C VAL A 148 -1.12 2.44 -15.82
N GLY A 149 -1.59 2.10 -17.02
CA GLY A 149 -2.57 2.89 -17.79
C GLY A 149 -4.01 2.62 -17.39
N SER A 150 -4.94 3.31 -18.04
CA SER A 150 -6.38 3.16 -17.80
C SER A 150 -6.89 1.77 -18.14
N HIS A 151 -8.09 1.43 -17.67
CA HIS A 151 -8.83 0.21 -18.04
C HIS A 151 -8.02 -1.08 -17.82
N THR A 152 -7.26 -1.13 -16.72
CA THR A 152 -6.30 -2.19 -16.45
C THR A 152 -6.64 -2.93 -15.17
N THR A 153 -6.67 -4.26 -15.22
CA THR A 153 -6.66 -5.13 -14.04
C THR A 153 -5.31 -5.82 -13.93
N ILE A 154 -4.55 -5.58 -12.85
CA ILE A 154 -3.38 -6.39 -12.48
C ILE A 154 -3.78 -7.26 -11.30
N VAL A 155 -3.65 -8.58 -11.46
CA VAL A 155 -4.11 -9.53 -10.47
C VAL A 155 -3.12 -10.66 -10.25
N GLY A 156 -2.87 -11.03 -8.99
CA GLY A 156 -2.04 -12.19 -8.67
C GLY A 156 -2.80 -13.51 -8.80
N LEU A 157 -2.12 -14.54 -9.30
CA LEU A 157 -2.64 -15.91 -9.36
C LEU A 157 -2.30 -16.70 -8.10
N GLY A 158 -3.31 -17.38 -7.55
CA GLY A 158 -3.14 -18.20 -6.34
C GLY A 158 -2.73 -17.37 -5.13
N ASP A 159 -1.89 -17.95 -4.28
CA ASP A 159 -1.39 -17.35 -3.03
C ASP A 159 0.09 -16.94 -3.09
N GLY A 160 0.74 -17.09 -4.25
CA GLY A 160 2.18 -16.92 -4.42
C GLY A 160 2.61 -15.80 -5.39
N ALA A 161 1.69 -14.91 -5.77
CA ALA A 161 1.98 -13.81 -6.69
C ALA A 161 2.68 -12.64 -5.99
N VAL A 162 3.96 -12.44 -6.31
CA VAL A 162 4.84 -11.44 -5.68
C VAL A 162 5.36 -10.48 -6.75
N LEU A 163 5.28 -9.18 -6.49
CA LEU A 163 6.06 -8.16 -7.19
C LEU A 163 7.07 -7.56 -6.21
N LYS A 164 8.35 -7.88 -6.38
CA LYS A 164 9.44 -7.40 -5.55
C LYS A 164 10.15 -6.23 -6.23
N GLY A 165 10.51 -5.19 -5.50
CA GLY A 165 11.26 -4.06 -6.03
C GLY A 165 10.43 -3.05 -6.84
N ALA A 166 9.24 -3.43 -7.29
CA ALA A 166 8.42 -2.60 -8.18
C ALA A 166 7.66 -1.50 -7.44
N GLY A 167 7.56 -0.34 -8.07
CA GLY A 167 6.53 0.66 -7.79
C GLY A 167 5.50 0.72 -8.91
N LEU A 168 4.25 0.35 -8.63
CA LEU A 168 3.13 0.47 -9.55
C LEU A 168 2.63 1.91 -9.56
N GLN A 169 2.94 2.66 -10.61
CA GLN A 169 2.56 4.07 -10.73
C GLN A 169 1.30 4.21 -11.61
N VAL A 170 0.17 4.53 -11.01
CA VAL A 170 -1.06 4.89 -11.73
C VAL A 170 -1.08 6.41 -11.86
N LYS A 171 -0.73 6.91 -13.05
CA LYS A 171 -0.55 8.35 -13.29
C LYS A 171 -1.53 8.84 -14.35
N ASN A 172 -2.38 9.79 -13.97
CA ASN A 172 -3.38 10.40 -14.86
C ASN A 172 -4.21 9.34 -15.62
N ALA A 173 -4.51 8.23 -14.96
CA ALA A 173 -5.22 7.09 -15.52
C ALA A 173 -6.53 6.87 -14.76
N ASP A 174 -7.50 6.27 -15.44
CA ASP A 174 -8.83 5.99 -14.90
C ASP A 174 -9.13 4.50 -14.92
N ASN A 175 -9.94 4.02 -13.97
CA ASN A 175 -10.53 2.69 -14.01
C ASN A 175 -9.47 1.57 -13.94
N VAL A 176 -8.82 1.45 -12.78
CA VAL A 176 -7.72 0.50 -12.52
C VAL A 176 -8.03 -0.41 -11.33
N ILE A 177 -7.74 -1.70 -11.46
CA ILE A 177 -7.88 -2.70 -10.40
C ILE A 177 -6.51 -3.32 -10.11
N LEU A 178 -6.07 -3.29 -8.85
CA LEU A 178 -4.84 -3.94 -8.37
C LEU A 178 -5.22 -4.95 -7.27
N ARG A 179 -5.09 -6.26 -7.52
CA ARG A 179 -5.66 -7.28 -6.63
C ARG A 179 -4.79 -8.50 -6.37
N ASN A 180 -4.84 -9.04 -5.16
CA ASN A 180 -4.19 -10.30 -4.81
C ASN A 180 -2.67 -10.32 -5.05
N LEU A 181 -1.99 -9.20 -4.77
CA LEU A 181 -0.55 -9.03 -5.02
C LEU A 181 0.21 -8.86 -3.70
N ASP A 182 1.30 -9.61 -3.54
CA ASP A 182 2.29 -9.35 -2.51
C ASP A 182 3.38 -8.43 -3.06
N LEU A 183 3.32 -7.15 -2.69
CA LEU A 183 4.18 -6.07 -3.12
C LEU A 183 5.27 -5.87 -2.06
N ARG A 184 6.53 -6.07 -2.43
CA ARG A 184 7.64 -6.07 -1.47
C ARG A 184 8.70 -5.08 -1.87
N ASP A 185 9.26 -4.39 -0.88
CA ASP A 185 10.62 -3.85 -0.94
C ASP A 185 10.80 -2.85 -2.10
N ALA A 186 9.97 -1.78 -2.13
CA ALA A 186 10.13 -0.67 -3.08
C ALA A 186 11.38 0.15 -2.71
N TYR A 187 12.54 -0.42 -2.98
CA TYR A 187 13.83 -0.05 -2.41
C TYR A 187 14.57 0.99 -3.28
N ASP A 188 14.88 2.15 -2.73
CA ASP A 188 15.65 3.19 -3.41
C ASP A 188 17.15 2.96 -3.22
N CYS A 189 17.90 2.69 -4.29
CA CYS A 189 19.35 2.51 -4.22
C CYS A 189 20.12 3.80 -3.87
N PHE A 190 19.49 4.95 -4.08
CA PHE A 190 20.17 6.24 -4.15
C PHE A 190 19.35 7.36 -3.47
N PRO A 191 18.94 7.21 -2.20
CA PRO A 191 18.22 8.26 -1.49
C PRO A 191 19.04 9.56 -1.44
N VAL A 192 18.34 10.69 -1.48
CA VAL A 192 18.96 12.02 -1.46
C VAL A 192 19.06 12.54 -0.02
N TRP A 193 20.23 13.08 0.33
CA TRP A 193 20.41 13.75 1.62
C TRP A 193 19.71 15.12 1.64
N GLN A 194 18.91 15.38 2.67
CA GLN A 194 18.23 16.66 2.88
C GLN A 194 18.63 17.28 4.22
N PRO A 195 19.69 18.10 4.28
CA PRO A 195 20.23 18.61 5.54
C PRO A 195 19.29 19.54 6.34
N ASN A 196 18.21 20.04 5.74
CA ASN A 196 17.25 20.97 6.39
C ASN A 196 15.89 20.33 6.70
N THR A 197 15.76 19.02 6.57
CA THR A 197 14.50 18.32 6.86
C THR A 197 14.51 17.85 8.31
N GLY A 198 13.45 18.14 9.07
CA GLY A 198 13.32 17.68 10.47
C GLY A 198 14.35 18.27 11.45
N GLY A 199 14.97 19.41 11.13
CA GLY A 199 15.93 20.12 11.99
C GLY A 199 17.34 19.53 12.07
N LEU A 200 17.48 18.21 11.93
CA LEU A 200 18.77 17.49 11.91
C LEU A 200 19.20 17.03 10.51
N GLY A 201 18.33 17.25 9.52
CA GLY A 201 18.43 16.65 8.19
C GLY A 201 17.83 15.25 8.14
N ASP A 202 17.45 14.81 6.94
CA ASP A 202 16.96 13.44 6.73
C ASP A 202 17.23 12.93 5.32
N TRP A 203 17.10 11.61 5.13
CA TRP A 203 17.17 10.98 3.82
C TRP A 203 15.78 10.95 3.17
N LYS A 204 15.70 11.32 1.89
CA LYS A 204 14.47 11.20 1.09
C LYS A 204 14.65 10.15 0.01
N THR A 205 13.65 9.29 -0.06
CA THR A 205 13.49 8.16 -0.99
C THR A 205 12.40 8.46 -2.02
N ALA A 206 12.31 7.66 -3.09
CA ALA A 206 11.48 7.97 -4.25
C ALA A 206 10.37 6.96 -4.59
N TYR A 207 10.39 5.76 -4.02
CA TYR A 207 9.55 4.66 -4.51
C TYR A 207 8.53 4.22 -3.48
N ASP A 208 7.29 4.11 -3.95
CA ASP A 208 6.19 3.48 -3.24
C ASP A 208 5.81 2.17 -3.92
N ASN A 209 5.27 1.19 -3.19
CA ASN A 209 4.76 -0.03 -3.84
C ASN A 209 3.60 0.30 -4.80
N ILE A 210 2.71 1.20 -4.40
CA ILE A 210 1.63 1.75 -5.22
C ILE A 210 1.64 3.27 -5.11
N TRP A 211 1.67 3.96 -6.24
CA TRP A 211 1.55 5.42 -6.27
C TRP A 211 0.46 5.86 -7.23
N LEU A 212 -0.62 6.41 -6.67
CA LEU A 212 -1.70 7.05 -7.40
C LEU A 212 -1.44 8.55 -7.47
N THR A 213 -1.33 9.08 -8.69
CA THR A 213 -1.10 10.51 -8.93
C THR A 213 -1.98 11.01 -10.07
N GLY A 214 -2.98 11.83 -9.74
CA GLY A 214 -4.02 12.24 -10.69
C GLY A 214 -4.88 11.09 -11.21
N ALA A 215 -4.92 9.95 -10.51
CA ALA A 215 -5.67 8.76 -10.92
C ALA A 215 -7.13 8.78 -10.43
N THR A 216 -8.05 8.20 -11.20
CA THR A 216 -9.47 8.10 -10.81
C THR A 216 -10.04 6.70 -10.95
N HIS A 217 -11.05 6.36 -10.14
CA HIS A 217 -11.69 5.03 -10.13
C HIS A 217 -10.67 3.90 -9.98
N VAL A 218 -10.05 3.83 -8.80
CA VAL A 218 -9.02 2.82 -8.49
C VAL A 218 -9.48 1.91 -7.35
N TRP A 219 -9.42 0.61 -7.59
CA TRP A 219 -9.69 -0.41 -6.57
C TRP A 219 -8.43 -1.19 -6.25
N VAL A 220 -7.95 -1.06 -5.01
CA VAL A 220 -6.82 -1.83 -4.47
C VAL A 220 -7.39 -2.82 -3.46
N ASP A 221 -7.31 -4.12 -3.74
CA ASP A 221 -7.98 -5.13 -2.92
C ASP A 221 -7.17 -6.39 -2.70
N HIS A 222 -7.16 -6.89 -1.47
CA HIS A 222 -6.37 -8.07 -1.09
C HIS A 222 -4.90 -7.96 -1.52
N VAL A 223 -4.28 -6.78 -1.43
CA VAL A 223 -2.82 -6.66 -1.59
C VAL A 223 -2.13 -6.81 -0.24
N THR A 224 -0.88 -7.27 -0.25
CA THR A 224 0.02 -7.12 0.90
C THR A 224 1.18 -6.23 0.46
N ALA A 225 1.45 -5.15 1.19
CA ALA A 225 2.57 -4.24 0.89
C ALA A 225 3.48 -4.14 2.12
N SER A 226 4.79 -4.32 1.93
CA SER A 226 5.77 -4.33 3.04
C SER A 226 7.22 -4.16 2.60
N ASP A 227 8.10 -3.88 3.56
CA ASP A 227 9.57 -3.88 3.39
C ASP A 227 10.17 -5.29 3.54
N GLN A 228 9.38 -6.35 3.30
CA GLN A 228 9.82 -7.72 3.50
C GLN A 228 11.06 -8.03 2.65
N GLY A 229 12.19 -8.21 3.35
CA GLY A 229 13.51 -8.43 2.75
C GLY A 229 14.55 -7.44 3.28
N HIS A 230 14.16 -6.17 3.43
CA HIS A 230 15.03 -5.07 3.85
C HIS A 230 14.31 -4.12 4.82
N PRO A 231 14.00 -4.53 6.06
CA PRO A 231 13.35 -3.63 7.01
C PRO A 231 14.26 -2.43 7.32
N ASP A 232 13.68 -1.23 7.43
CA ASP A 232 14.43 0.02 7.70
C ASP A 232 15.32 -0.05 8.96
N SER A 233 15.00 -0.91 9.94
CA SER A 233 15.81 -1.13 11.13
C SER A 233 17.17 -1.80 10.87
N ALA A 234 17.34 -2.42 9.69
CA ALA A 234 18.58 -3.05 9.26
C ALA A 234 19.48 -2.11 8.44
N GLU A 235 18.97 -0.94 8.04
CA GLU A 235 19.73 0.04 7.27
C GLU A 235 20.79 0.73 8.15
N PRO A 236 21.94 1.11 7.57
CA PRO A 236 23.00 1.77 8.32
C PRO A 236 22.59 3.20 8.67
N THR A 237 23.23 3.77 9.69
CA THR A 237 23.11 5.21 9.94
C THR A 237 24.13 6.00 9.12
N CYS A 238 23.68 6.99 8.36
CA CYS A 238 24.52 7.96 7.67
C CYS A 238 24.18 9.37 8.14
N PHE A 239 25.20 10.17 8.49
CA PHE A 239 25.03 11.50 9.10
C PHE A 239 24.14 11.51 10.36
N ALA A 240 24.25 10.46 11.19
CA ALA A 240 23.43 10.24 12.39
C ALA A 240 21.91 10.13 12.12
N ARG A 241 21.53 9.85 10.88
CA ARG A 241 20.16 9.56 10.46
C ARG A 241 20.11 8.15 9.88
N ASN A 242 18.97 7.47 10.02
CA ASN A 242 18.76 6.20 9.34
C ASN A 242 18.91 6.43 7.83
N TYR A 243 19.68 5.61 7.12
CA TYR A 243 19.82 5.69 5.67
C TYR A 243 18.55 5.13 5.00
N LEU A 244 17.46 5.88 5.12
CA LEU A 244 16.12 5.48 4.71
C LEU A 244 16.10 5.06 3.24
N ARG A 245 15.53 3.89 2.95
CA ARG A 245 15.48 3.30 1.58
C ARG A 245 14.07 3.14 1.03
N HIS A 246 13.05 3.25 1.87
CA HIS A 246 11.65 3.13 1.48
C HIS A 246 10.93 4.49 1.58
N ASP A 247 10.00 4.77 0.65
CA ASP A 247 9.09 5.92 0.80
C ASP A 247 7.78 5.51 1.47
N GLY A 248 6.69 5.33 0.72
CA GLY A 248 5.41 4.82 1.22
C GLY A 248 5.02 3.45 0.69
N LEU A 249 3.97 2.84 1.26
CA LEU A 249 3.40 1.62 0.68
C LEU A 249 2.35 1.96 -0.39
N LEU A 250 1.45 2.88 -0.08
CA LEU A 250 0.40 3.34 -0.99
C LEU A 250 0.19 4.85 -0.84
N ASP A 251 0.63 5.64 -1.82
CA ASP A 251 0.43 7.08 -1.81
C ASP A 251 -0.65 7.52 -2.82
N ILE A 252 -1.54 8.42 -2.41
CA ILE A 252 -2.67 8.95 -3.19
C ILE A 252 -2.54 10.47 -3.24
N THR A 253 -2.14 11.02 -4.39
CA THR A 253 -1.69 12.41 -4.48
C THR A 253 -2.17 13.12 -5.74
N ASN A 254 -1.91 14.43 -5.80
CA ASN A 254 -2.03 15.27 -6.99
C ASN A 254 -3.39 15.17 -7.67
N GLY A 255 -4.45 15.30 -6.88
CA GLY A 255 -5.82 15.28 -7.35
C GLY A 255 -6.32 13.90 -7.80
N SER A 256 -5.68 12.81 -7.37
CA SER A 256 -6.30 11.50 -7.44
C SER A 256 -7.65 11.52 -6.72
N ASP A 257 -8.60 10.71 -7.15
CA ASP A 257 -9.97 10.75 -6.63
C ASP A 257 -10.70 9.43 -6.85
N LEU A 258 -11.75 9.17 -6.09
CA LEU A 258 -12.58 7.96 -6.25
C LEU A 258 -11.74 6.68 -6.13
N VAL A 259 -11.16 6.48 -4.94
CA VAL A 259 -10.32 5.32 -4.63
C VAL A 259 -10.97 4.46 -3.55
N THR A 260 -10.87 3.15 -3.66
CA THR A 260 -11.26 2.21 -2.61
C THR A 260 -10.14 1.22 -2.37
N VAL A 261 -9.71 1.13 -1.10
CA VAL A 261 -8.70 0.19 -0.63
C VAL A 261 -9.37 -0.74 0.36
N SER A 262 -9.46 -2.01 0.00
CA SER A 262 -10.22 -3.01 0.75
C SER A 262 -9.42 -4.26 1.04
N TRP A 263 -9.67 -4.89 2.19
CA TRP A 263 -9.12 -6.21 2.53
C TRP A 263 -7.60 -6.36 2.34
N SER A 264 -6.85 -5.27 2.45
CA SER A 264 -5.42 -5.24 2.16
C SER A 264 -4.59 -5.19 3.43
N ARG A 265 -3.35 -5.67 3.38
CA ARG A 265 -2.42 -5.70 4.51
C ARG A 265 -1.22 -4.81 4.23
N PHE A 266 -0.98 -3.83 5.10
CA PHE A 266 0.17 -2.94 5.07
C PHE A 266 1.03 -3.26 6.28
N ALA A 267 2.27 -3.72 6.07
CA ALA A 267 3.04 -4.32 7.15
C ALA A 267 4.52 -3.92 7.19
N GLY A 268 5.06 -3.78 8.40
CA GLY A 268 6.49 -3.68 8.68
C GLY A 268 7.18 -2.56 7.90
N HIS A 269 6.70 -1.32 8.06
CA HIS A 269 7.11 -0.18 7.24
C HIS A 269 6.90 1.15 7.99
N ASP A 270 7.65 2.20 7.66
CA ASP A 270 7.51 3.52 8.30
C ASP A 270 6.20 4.25 7.89
N LYS A 271 6.10 4.66 6.62
CA LYS A 271 5.07 5.60 6.13
C LYS A 271 4.03 4.88 5.26
N ALA A 272 3.03 4.22 5.84
CA ALA A 272 2.15 3.35 5.03
C ALA A 272 1.38 4.07 3.90
N MET A 273 0.63 5.14 4.20
CA MET A 273 -0.31 5.73 3.26
C MET A 273 -0.49 7.25 3.40
N LEU A 274 0.03 8.02 2.44
CA LEU A 274 -0.22 9.45 2.34
C LEU A 274 -1.37 9.74 1.38
N ILE A 275 -2.36 10.51 1.84
CA ILE A 275 -3.46 11.03 1.02
C ILE A 275 -3.35 12.56 0.98
N GLY A 276 -2.88 13.08 -0.15
CA GLY A 276 -2.55 14.49 -0.35
C GLY A 276 -1.13 14.85 0.09
N SER A 277 -0.29 15.27 -0.87
CA SER A 277 1.16 15.35 -0.70
C SER A 277 1.62 16.56 0.12
N GLY A 278 0.88 17.67 0.11
CA GLY A 278 1.32 18.91 0.78
C GLY A 278 0.19 19.87 1.13
N ASP A 279 0.40 20.66 2.17
CA ASP A 279 -0.55 21.65 2.71
C ASP A 279 -0.88 22.75 1.70
N THR A 280 0.02 22.99 0.73
CA THR A 280 -0.12 23.99 -0.33
C THR A 280 -0.59 23.39 -1.67
N ALA A 281 -0.87 22.08 -1.72
CA ALA A 281 -1.37 21.40 -2.91
C ALA A 281 -2.86 21.66 -3.13
N THR A 282 -3.25 22.93 -3.28
CA THR A 282 -4.65 23.36 -3.29
C THR A 282 -5.50 22.77 -4.43
N GLY A 283 -4.87 22.18 -5.44
CA GLY A 283 -5.55 21.43 -6.50
C GLY A 283 -6.23 20.13 -6.02
N ASP A 284 -5.91 19.67 -4.81
CA ASP A 284 -6.50 18.50 -4.16
C ASP A 284 -7.89 18.79 -3.56
N ARG A 285 -8.28 20.06 -3.38
CA ARG A 285 -9.61 20.42 -2.85
C ARG A 285 -10.72 19.86 -3.72
N GLY A 286 -11.70 19.22 -3.07
CA GLY A 286 -12.83 18.56 -3.74
C GLY A 286 -12.48 17.23 -4.42
N LYS A 287 -11.25 16.74 -4.26
CA LYS A 287 -10.77 15.43 -4.72
C LYS A 287 -10.30 14.60 -3.53
N LEU A 288 -9.42 13.62 -3.75
CA LEU A 288 -8.89 12.72 -2.74
C LEU A 288 -10.01 12.03 -1.94
N ARG A 289 -11.10 11.68 -2.62
CA ARG A 289 -12.19 10.89 -2.03
C ARG A 289 -11.78 9.42 -2.01
N VAL A 290 -11.52 8.91 -0.82
CA VAL A 290 -10.93 7.58 -0.61
C VAL A 290 -11.71 6.81 0.44
N THR A 291 -12.01 5.55 0.16
CA THR A 291 -12.58 4.62 1.15
C THR A 291 -11.52 3.60 1.53
N LEU A 292 -11.28 3.43 2.83
CA LEU A 292 -10.40 2.42 3.40
C LEU A 292 -11.25 1.51 4.29
N HIS A 293 -11.42 0.25 3.91
CA HIS A 293 -12.12 -0.70 4.78
C HIS A 293 -11.56 -2.10 4.82
N HIS A 294 -11.75 -2.75 5.96
CA HIS A 294 -11.29 -4.12 6.17
C HIS A 294 -9.78 -4.32 5.94
N ASN A 295 -8.98 -3.25 6.05
CA ASN A 295 -7.53 -3.35 5.90
C ASN A 295 -6.86 -3.67 7.23
N GLN A 296 -5.72 -4.35 7.16
CA GLN A 296 -4.83 -4.58 8.30
C GLN A 296 -3.58 -3.71 8.18
N PHE A 297 -3.34 -2.85 9.16
CA PHE A 297 -2.08 -2.12 9.32
C PHE A 297 -1.31 -2.76 10.47
N GLU A 298 -0.16 -3.37 10.19
CA GLU A 298 0.59 -4.16 11.16
C GLU A 298 2.05 -3.75 11.23
N SER A 299 2.52 -3.34 12.41
CA SER A 299 3.90 -2.83 12.58
C SER A 299 4.21 -1.68 11.61
N VAL A 300 3.21 -0.83 11.37
CA VAL A 300 3.37 0.42 10.63
C VAL A 300 3.65 1.53 11.63
N VAL A 301 4.72 2.31 11.40
CA VAL A 301 5.11 3.39 12.31
C VAL A 301 4.12 4.57 12.23
N GLN A 302 3.71 4.94 11.01
CA GLN A 302 2.84 6.10 10.78
C GLN A 302 2.05 6.06 9.45
N ARG A 303 1.13 7.02 9.32
CA ARG A 303 0.33 7.29 8.11
C ARG A 303 -0.59 6.13 7.74
N ALA A 304 -1.53 5.80 8.61
CA ALA A 304 -2.51 4.74 8.36
C ALA A 304 -3.97 5.23 8.45
N PRO A 305 -4.41 6.23 7.65
CA PRO A 305 -3.64 7.05 6.70
C PRO A 305 -3.22 8.42 7.30
N ARG A 306 -2.43 9.21 6.55
CA ARG A 306 -2.31 10.66 6.78
C ARG A 306 -3.00 11.45 5.66
N VAL A 307 -3.93 12.33 6.02
CA VAL A 307 -4.87 12.94 5.07
C VAL A 307 -4.75 14.46 5.04
N ARG A 308 -4.83 15.01 3.82
CA ARG A 308 -5.10 16.43 3.53
C ARG A 308 -6.24 16.54 2.52
N PHE A 309 -7.06 17.57 2.66
CA PHE A 309 -8.19 17.95 1.80
C PHE A 309 -9.33 16.92 1.61
N GLY A 310 -9.00 15.65 1.45
CA GLY A 310 -9.91 14.61 1.01
C GLY A 310 -11.01 14.25 2.00
N GLN A 311 -12.13 13.80 1.44
CA GLN A 311 -13.19 13.09 2.17
C GLN A 311 -12.81 11.61 2.24
N VAL A 312 -12.28 11.18 3.39
CA VAL A 312 -11.76 9.81 3.55
C VAL A 312 -12.64 9.03 4.52
N HIS A 313 -13.30 7.97 4.03
CA HIS A 313 -14.07 7.04 4.86
C HIS A 313 -13.15 5.91 5.33
N VAL A 314 -12.97 5.77 6.65
CA VAL A 314 -12.07 4.77 7.26
C VAL A 314 -12.90 3.88 8.17
N TYR A 315 -13.33 2.71 7.70
CA TYR A 315 -14.18 1.84 8.49
C TYR A 315 -13.72 0.40 8.56
N ASP A 316 -14.00 -0.29 9.68
CA ASP A 316 -13.73 -1.72 9.86
C ASP A 316 -12.24 -2.11 9.65
N ASN A 317 -11.30 -1.19 9.84
CA ASN A 317 -9.87 -1.50 9.71
C ASN A 317 -9.29 -2.02 11.03
N ARG A 318 -8.29 -2.89 10.92
CA ARG A 318 -7.54 -3.48 12.03
C ARG A 318 -6.14 -2.89 12.08
N TYR A 319 -5.74 -2.43 13.26
CA TYR A 319 -4.41 -1.87 13.53
C TYR A 319 -3.72 -2.74 14.57
N VAL A 320 -2.52 -3.23 14.26
CA VAL A 320 -1.74 -4.12 15.14
C VAL A 320 -0.35 -3.54 15.31
N VAL A 321 -0.01 -3.17 16.54
CA VAL A 321 1.33 -2.76 16.94
C VAL A 321 1.88 -3.85 17.86
N PRO A 322 2.88 -4.63 17.43
CA PRO A 322 3.52 -5.61 18.31
C PRO A 322 4.35 -4.96 19.42
N GLU A 323 4.66 -5.72 20.46
CA GLU A 323 5.60 -5.30 21.50
C GLU A 323 6.97 -4.97 20.89
N GLY A 324 7.56 -3.84 21.31
CA GLY A 324 8.86 -3.38 20.81
C GLY A 324 8.86 -2.77 19.40
N ALA A 325 7.72 -2.71 18.70
CA ALA A 325 7.62 -2.00 17.43
C ALA A 325 7.66 -0.47 17.64
N GLU A 326 8.32 0.26 16.74
CA GLU A 326 8.19 1.72 16.72
C GLU A 326 6.77 2.10 16.28
N TYR A 327 6.21 3.12 16.94
CA TYR A 327 4.89 3.66 16.63
C TYR A 327 4.89 5.17 16.84
N ARG A 328 4.19 5.90 15.96
CA ARG A 328 4.03 7.35 16.06
C ARG A 328 2.58 7.79 16.05
N TYR A 329 1.78 7.32 15.09
CA TYR A 329 0.33 7.55 15.01
C TYR A 329 -0.29 6.70 13.90
N SER A 330 -1.60 6.52 13.92
CA SER A 330 -2.31 5.89 12.80
C SER A 330 -3.03 6.93 11.96
N LEU A 331 -3.98 7.65 12.55
CA LEU A 331 -4.82 8.62 11.83
C LEU A 331 -4.17 10.00 11.85
N GLY A 332 -3.68 10.44 10.69
CA GLY A 332 -3.13 11.77 10.51
C GLY A 332 -4.16 12.76 9.96
N VAL A 333 -4.53 13.76 10.75
CA VAL A 333 -5.51 14.81 10.40
C VAL A 333 -4.74 16.10 10.06
N SER A 334 -4.68 16.45 8.78
CA SER A 334 -3.93 17.64 8.32
C SER A 334 -4.84 18.61 7.57
N THR A 335 -4.26 19.56 6.84
CA THR A 335 -4.92 20.68 6.16
C THR A 335 -6.20 20.24 5.48
N GLU A 336 -7.34 20.79 5.93
CA GLU A 336 -8.67 20.61 5.32
C GLU A 336 -9.09 19.14 5.14
N SER A 337 -8.49 18.19 5.85
CA SER A 337 -8.91 16.79 5.78
C SER A 337 -10.30 16.61 6.38
N ALA A 338 -11.13 15.78 5.76
CA ALA A 338 -12.45 15.42 6.24
C ALA A 338 -12.53 13.90 6.46
N VAL A 339 -11.88 13.42 7.52
CA VAL A 339 -11.81 11.98 7.85
C VAL A 339 -13.06 11.55 8.60
N TYR A 340 -13.75 10.52 8.08
CA TYR A 340 -14.91 9.89 8.71
C TYR A 340 -14.53 8.46 9.12
N ALA A 341 -14.23 8.25 10.39
CA ALA A 341 -13.71 6.98 10.90
C ALA A 341 -14.77 6.20 11.71
N GLU A 342 -15.00 4.93 11.41
CA GLU A 342 -16.05 4.13 12.07
C GLU A 342 -15.55 2.71 12.37
N ASN A 343 -15.84 2.21 13.56
CA ASN A 343 -15.71 0.78 13.87
C ASN A 343 -14.31 0.18 13.59
N ASN A 344 -13.25 0.96 13.79
CA ASN A 344 -11.87 0.48 13.66
C ASN A 344 -11.39 -0.18 14.97
N ALA A 345 -10.48 -1.15 14.88
CA ALA A 345 -9.95 -1.88 16.03
C ALA A 345 -8.42 -1.76 16.13
N PHE A 346 -7.93 -1.39 17.31
CA PHE A 346 -6.51 -1.23 17.62
C PHE A 346 -6.05 -2.26 18.65
N HIS A 347 -4.93 -2.92 18.36
CA HIS A 347 -4.20 -3.83 19.25
C HIS A 347 -2.80 -3.28 19.44
N THR A 348 -2.49 -2.78 20.62
CA THR A 348 -1.25 -2.04 20.89
C THR A 348 -0.59 -2.48 22.20
N PRO A 349 0.75 -2.34 22.32
CA PRO A 349 1.44 -2.58 23.57
C PRO A 349 1.15 -1.47 24.58
N GLY A 350 1.48 -1.71 25.85
CA GLY A 350 1.12 -0.80 26.94
C GLY A 350 1.79 0.59 26.90
N HIS A 351 2.79 0.80 26.04
CA HIS A 351 3.44 2.09 25.85
C HIS A 351 2.75 2.99 24.82
N VAL A 352 1.81 2.45 24.04
CA VAL A 352 0.99 3.23 23.10
C VAL A 352 -0.32 3.55 23.80
N GLU A 353 -0.65 4.83 23.89
CA GLU A 353 -1.89 5.32 24.48
C GLU A 353 -2.91 5.69 23.39
N VAL A 354 -4.18 5.82 23.76
CA VAL A 354 -5.24 6.24 22.83
C VAL A 354 -4.94 7.62 22.23
N ALA A 355 -4.28 8.49 22.99
CA ALA A 355 -3.87 9.82 22.54
C ALA A 355 -2.84 9.79 21.40
N ASP A 356 -2.07 8.71 21.25
CA ASP A 356 -1.07 8.56 20.20
C ASP A 356 -1.70 8.16 18.85
N LEU A 357 -2.92 7.61 18.85
CA LEU A 357 -3.55 7.06 17.65
C LEU A 357 -3.88 8.12 16.60
N VAL A 358 -4.16 9.34 17.06
CA VAL A 358 -4.54 10.49 16.24
C VAL A 358 -3.47 11.56 16.36
N LYS A 359 -2.96 12.03 15.22
CA LYS A 359 -2.08 13.19 15.16
C LYS A 359 -2.69 14.27 14.29
N SER A 360 -2.77 15.50 14.82
CA SER A 360 -3.09 16.67 14.01
C SER A 360 -1.84 17.50 13.76
N TRP A 361 -1.92 18.37 12.74
CA TRP A 361 -0.94 19.44 12.52
C TRP A 361 -1.67 20.76 12.37
N ASN A 362 -2.55 20.80 11.37
CA ASN A 362 -3.41 21.94 11.03
C ASN A 362 -4.80 21.45 10.58
N GLY A 363 -5.16 20.23 11.01
CA GLY A 363 -6.50 19.69 10.86
C GLY A 363 -7.49 20.44 11.74
N THR A 364 -8.78 20.37 11.39
CA THR A 364 -9.84 21.07 12.12
C THR A 364 -10.98 20.16 12.57
N ALA A 365 -11.11 18.98 11.96
CA ALA A 365 -12.19 18.06 12.25
C ALA A 365 -11.78 16.60 12.05
N LEU A 366 -12.39 15.72 12.84
CA LEU A 366 -12.33 14.27 12.72
C LEU A 366 -13.68 13.73 13.18
N HIS A 367 -14.41 13.06 12.30
CA HIS A 367 -15.54 12.26 12.73
C HIS A 367 -15.03 10.89 13.13
N GLN A 368 -15.49 10.41 14.28
CA GLN A 368 -15.17 9.09 14.78
C GLN A 368 -16.42 8.45 15.38
N SER A 369 -16.57 7.14 15.23
CA SER A 369 -17.48 6.33 16.05
C SER A 369 -16.98 4.89 16.23
N GLY A 370 -17.40 4.25 17.32
CA GLY A 370 -17.30 2.79 17.51
C GLY A 370 -15.88 2.19 17.53
N THR A 371 -14.84 3.00 17.73
CA THR A 371 -13.46 2.50 17.80
C THR A 371 -13.25 1.62 19.03
N LEU A 372 -12.58 0.48 18.85
CA LEU A 372 -12.07 -0.35 19.93
C LEU A 372 -10.57 -0.18 20.09
N PHE A 373 -10.11 0.06 21.30
CA PHE A 373 -8.71 0.06 21.68
C PHE A 373 -8.46 -1.07 22.68
N ASN A 374 -7.66 -2.06 22.29
CA ASN A 374 -7.40 -3.26 23.08
C ASN A 374 -8.68 -3.93 23.61
N GLY A 375 -9.72 -3.96 22.78
CA GLY A 375 -11.04 -4.54 23.08
C GLY A 375 -12.02 -3.63 23.82
N TRP A 376 -11.64 -2.41 24.19
CA TRP A 376 -12.49 -1.47 24.91
C TRP A 376 -12.97 -0.32 24.01
N PRO A 377 -14.25 0.07 24.06
CA PRO A 377 -14.74 1.25 23.35
C PRO A 377 -14.02 2.52 23.82
N VAL A 378 -13.60 3.35 22.86
CA VAL A 378 -12.94 4.63 23.13
C VAL A 378 -13.49 5.74 22.26
N ASP A 379 -13.48 6.96 22.78
CA ASP A 379 -13.76 8.18 22.04
C ASP A 379 -12.44 8.83 21.64
N LEU A 380 -12.00 8.60 20.40
CA LEU A 380 -10.73 9.12 19.90
C LEU A 380 -10.69 10.65 19.96
N LEU A 381 -11.81 11.31 19.66
CA LEU A 381 -11.90 12.76 19.57
C LEU A 381 -11.80 13.41 20.95
N ALA A 382 -12.53 12.87 21.93
CA ALA A 382 -12.50 13.35 23.30
C ALA A 382 -11.11 13.17 23.93
N VAL A 383 -10.47 12.01 23.73
CA VAL A 383 -9.12 11.75 24.24
C VAL A 383 -8.09 12.65 23.57
N TYR A 384 -8.12 12.77 22.23
CA TYR A 384 -7.20 13.65 21.50
C TYR A 384 -7.31 15.10 21.96
N ASN A 385 -8.53 15.65 22.05
CA ASN A 385 -8.75 17.02 22.49
C ASN A 385 -8.33 17.23 23.95
N ALA A 386 -8.63 16.27 24.84
CA ALA A 386 -8.23 16.37 26.25
C ALA A 386 -6.70 16.35 26.42
N TYR A 387 -5.99 15.53 25.64
CA TYR A 387 -4.53 15.40 25.72
C TYR A 387 -3.80 16.61 25.11
N ASN A 388 -4.29 17.14 23.98
CA ASN A 388 -3.62 18.20 23.23
C ASN A 388 -4.18 19.62 23.49
N SER A 389 -5.15 19.76 24.40
CA SER A 389 -5.78 21.05 24.68
C SER A 389 -4.74 22.09 25.10
N GLY A 390 -4.68 23.19 24.35
CA GLY A 390 -3.77 24.31 24.62
C GLY A 390 -2.37 24.18 24.00
N SER A 391 -1.98 23.03 23.47
CA SER A 391 -0.76 22.87 22.64
C SER A 391 -1.08 22.76 21.15
N GLU A 392 -2.22 22.19 20.80
CA GLU A 392 -2.73 22.11 19.42
C GLU A 392 -4.16 22.64 19.33
N ARG A 393 -4.68 22.77 18.11
CA ARG A 393 -6.08 23.14 17.88
C ARG A 393 -6.98 21.93 18.12
N ASP A 394 -7.99 22.11 18.96
CA ASP A 394 -9.06 21.12 19.14
C ASP A 394 -9.75 20.78 17.80
N LEU A 395 -10.02 19.49 17.61
CA LEU A 395 -10.76 18.97 16.46
C LEU A 395 -12.27 18.97 16.77
N THR A 396 -13.08 19.27 15.75
CA THR A 396 -14.55 19.14 15.82
C THR A 396 -15.01 17.80 15.26
N ALA A 397 -16.17 17.30 15.70
CA ALA A 397 -16.76 16.06 15.19
C ALA A 397 -17.41 16.19 13.80
N ASP A 398 -17.79 17.42 13.41
CA ASP A 398 -18.40 17.70 12.12
C ASP A 398 -17.31 17.89 11.06
N VAL A 399 -17.22 16.93 10.13
CA VAL A 399 -16.31 16.96 8.98
C VAL A 399 -16.98 17.46 7.70
N GLY A 400 -18.25 17.88 7.76
CA GLY A 400 -18.99 18.47 6.65
C GLY A 400 -19.54 17.48 5.63
N TRP A 401 -19.51 16.17 5.92
CA TRP A 401 -20.07 15.12 5.06
C TRP A 401 -20.37 13.84 5.83
N THR A 402 -21.09 12.90 5.18
CA THR A 402 -21.35 11.55 5.69
C THR A 402 -21.24 10.57 4.51
N PRO A 403 -20.52 9.45 4.64
CA PRO A 403 -20.40 8.45 3.58
C PRO A 403 -21.76 7.85 3.23
N THR A 404 -21.99 7.60 1.94
CA THR A 404 -23.20 6.93 1.42
C THR A 404 -22.89 5.73 0.54
N LEU A 405 -21.65 5.63 0.04
CA LEU A 405 -21.14 4.49 -0.71
C LEU A 405 -20.26 3.67 0.23
N HIS A 406 -20.85 2.65 0.84
CA HIS A 406 -20.14 1.65 1.61
C HIS A 406 -20.93 0.34 1.54
N THR A 407 -20.22 -0.78 1.68
CA THR A 407 -20.86 -2.07 1.90
C THR A 407 -21.37 -2.15 3.35
N LYS A 408 -21.55 -3.35 3.89
CA LYS A 408 -21.92 -3.50 5.30
C LYS A 408 -20.80 -2.95 6.19
N ILE A 409 -21.13 -2.00 7.06
CA ILE A 409 -20.28 -1.57 8.17
C ILE A 409 -20.54 -2.52 9.34
N ASP A 410 -19.55 -3.32 9.69
CA ASP A 410 -19.59 -4.25 10.81
C ASP A 410 -19.35 -3.52 12.15
N SER A 411 -19.55 -4.21 13.28
CA SER A 411 -19.00 -3.69 14.53
C SER A 411 -17.50 -3.91 14.54
N ALA A 412 -16.75 -3.04 15.22
CA ALA A 412 -15.29 -3.15 15.31
C ALA A 412 -14.81 -4.55 15.75
N ALA A 413 -15.54 -5.21 16.65
CA ALA A 413 -15.18 -6.56 17.11
C ALA A 413 -15.41 -7.65 16.03
N VAL A 414 -16.41 -7.48 15.15
CA VAL A 414 -16.64 -8.37 14.01
C VAL A 414 -15.60 -8.12 12.95
N ALA A 415 -15.46 -6.87 12.52
CA ALA A 415 -14.45 -6.42 11.57
C ALA A 415 -13.05 -6.91 11.96
N ASP A 416 -12.65 -6.72 13.22
CA ASP A 416 -11.36 -7.17 13.75
C ASP A 416 -11.05 -8.65 13.47
N ARG A 417 -12.06 -9.53 13.64
CA ARG A 417 -11.90 -10.97 13.44
C ARG A 417 -11.88 -11.36 11.97
N GLU A 418 -12.70 -10.70 11.16
CA GLU A 418 -12.77 -11.01 9.73
C GLU A 418 -11.52 -10.50 9.00
N VAL A 419 -11.07 -9.28 9.31
CA VAL A 419 -9.83 -8.70 8.77
C VAL A 419 -8.62 -9.56 9.10
N ALA A 420 -8.50 -10.05 10.35
CA ALA A 420 -7.40 -10.93 10.74
C ALA A 420 -7.32 -12.25 9.93
N ARG A 421 -8.41 -12.67 9.30
CA ARG A 421 -8.48 -13.90 8.49
C ARG A 421 -8.38 -13.61 6.99
N GLY A 422 -8.97 -12.51 6.55
CA GLY A 422 -9.21 -12.21 5.15
C GLY A 422 -8.28 -11.17 4.53
N ALA A 423 -7.63 -10.30 5.32
CA ALA A 423 -6.84 -9.23 4.72
C ALA A 423 -5.48 -9.71 4.19
N GLY A 424 -5.14 -9.24 2.99
CA GLY A 424 -3.86 -9.45 2.32
C GLY A 424 -3.91 -10.36 1.10
N ALA A 425 -2.76 -10.49 0.43
CA ALA A 425 -2.60 -11.35 -0.74
C ALA A 425 -2.76 -12.83 -0.37
N GLY A 426 -3.29 -13.62 -1.31
CA GLY A 426 -3.55 -15.04 -1.14
C GLY A 426 -4.72 -15.38 -0.20
N ARG A 427 -5.57 -14.40 0.12
CA ARG A 427 -6.69 -14.56 1.07
C ARG A 427 -8.08 -14.50 0.44
N ILE A 428 -8.17 -14.31 -0.88
CA ILE A 428 -9.45 -14.35 -1.58
C ILE A 428 -10.00 -15.80 -1.57
N PRO A 429 -11.24 -16.03 -1.10
CA PRO A 429 -11.83 -17.37 -0.98
C PRO A 429 -12.04 -18.15 -2.28
#